data_AF-A0A9W9BVY4-F1
#
_entry.id   AF-A0A9W9BVY4-F1
#
_cell.length_a   1.000
_cell.length_b   1.000
_cell.length_c   1.000
_cell.angle_alpha   90.00
_cell.angle_beta   90.00
_cell.angle_gamma   90.00
#
_symmetry.space_group_name_H-M   'P 1'
#
loop_
_entity.id
_entity.type
_entity.pdbx_description
1 polymer ?
#
loop_
_entity_poly.entity_id
_entity_poly.type
_entity_poly.pdbx_seq_one_letter_code
_entity_poly.pdbx_strand_id
1 'polypeptide(L)'
;MAPPSSTTGVASSRSASPSKSSEPKVRDNEDKLRYYGIHFYHRRTLPASLQAFVDELQAGASSSPDAVCSPNTRRVVQRQRRAQRLAEQDGIDLLKDVLLFVEDDDLPMLAVKAKQNLDKRYLPPPIDLAWVAEYGALEGPQPDHLFGYRHWKDSDSPTTAFSVQQEYGLLSRAVAPALHFPFMSAQWKSPKNNQTHFQARPQGIIPYPILCNRMSP
;
A
#
# COMPACT_ATOMS: atom_id res chain seq x y z
N MET A 1 3.52 63.84 -48.93
CA MET A 1 4.16 62.87 -48.02
C MET A 1 3.16 62.48 -46.95
N ALA A 2 2.60 61.28 -47.06
CA ALA A 2 1.68 60.69 -46.09
C ALA A 2 2.38 59.45 -45.49
N PRO A 3 2.36 59.25 -44.16
CA PRO A 3 2.88 58.02 -43.57
C PRO A 3 1.81 56.91 -43.51
N PRO A 4 2.24 55.63 -43.52
CA PRO A 4 1.39 54.47 -43.81
C PRO A 4 0.68 53.86 -42.59
N SER A 5 -0.44 53.19 -42.89
CA SER A 5 -1.22 52.30 -42.02
C SER A 5 -0.36 51.25 -41.31
N SER A 6 -0.59 51.07 -40.01
CA SER A 6 -0.06 49.93 -39.24
C SER A 6 -1.22 49.16 -38.60
N THR A 7 -1.41 47.96 -39.12
CA THR A 7 -2.26 46.87 -38.64
C THR A 7 -2.00 46.57 -37.17
N THR A 8 -2.96 46.82 -36.28
CA THR A 8 -2.94 46.28 -34.92
C THR A 8 -3.29 44.79 -34.96
N GLY A 9 -2.26 43.96 -34.97
CA GLY A 9 -2.37 42.52 -34.74
C GLY A 9 -2.93 42.24 -33.36
N VAL A 10 -3.96 41.41 -33.33
CA VAL A 10 -4.58 40.83 -32.13
C VAL A 10 -3.50 40.13 -31.31
N ALA A 11 -3.16 40.69 -30.16
CA ALA A 11 -2.34 40.01 -29.16
C ALA A 11 -3.16 38.83 -28.61
N SER A 12 -2.92 37.64 -29.16
CA SER A 12 -3.41 36.37 -28.65
C SER A 12 -2.82 36.16 -27.25
N SER A 13 -3.60 36.49 -26.23
CA SER A 13 -3.36 36.14 -24.84
C SER A 13 -3.43 34.62 -24.73
N ARG A 14 -2.29 33.96 -24.96
CA ARG A 14 -2.08 32.56 -24.62
C ARG A 14 -2.19 32.45 -23.10
N SER A 15 -3.36 32.05 -22.64
CA SER A 15 -3.62 31.54 -21.30
C SER A 15 -2.54 30.51 -20.96
N ALA A 16 -1.67 30.86 -20.02
CA ALA A 16 -0.67 29.96 -19.49
C ALA A 16 -1.39 28.73 -18.92
N SER A 17 -1.12 27.57 -19.51
CA SER A 17 -1.55 26.27 -18.99
C SER A 17 -1.13 26.18 -17.52
N PRO A 18 -1.99 25.67 -16.63
CA PRO A 18 -1.63 25.55 -15.22
C PRO A 18 -0.45 24.58 -15.13
N SER A 19 0.68 25.11 -14.66
CA SER A 19 1.85 24.32 -14.31
C SER A 19 1.40 23.22 -13.36
N LYS A 20 1.41 21.97 -13.84
CA LYS A 20 1.32 20.80 -12.95
C LYS A 20 2.46 20.95 -11.97
N SER A 21 2.15 21.30 -10.72
CA SER A 21 3.09 21.25 -9.61
C SER A 21 3.56 19.80 -9.50
N SER A 22 4.70 19.50 -10.14
CA SER A 22 5.46 18.28 -9.94
C SER A 22 6.24 18.38 -8.64
N GLU A 23 5.59 18.82 -7.58
CA GLU A 23 6.11 18.62 -6.24
C GLU A 23 5.86 17.14 -5.91
N PRO A 24 6.89 16.38 -5.54
CA PRO A 24 6.68 15.02 -5.08
C PRO A 24 5.74 15.11 -3.88
N LYS A 25 4.55 14.50 -4.00
CA LYS A 25 3.55 14.38 -2.94
C LYS A 25 4.30 14.08 -1.64
N VAL A 26 4.36 15.07 -0.73
CA VAL A 26 5.19 15.01 0.47
C VAL A 26 4.58 13.96 1.38
N ARG A 27 5.10 12.74 1.29
CA ARG A 27 4.64 11.61 2.09
C ARG A 27 4.97 11.84 3.56
N ASP A 28 4.10 11.35 4.43
CA ASP A 28 4.31 11.40 5.88
C ASP A 28 5.67 10.77 6.23
N ASN A 29 6.57 11.58 6.78
CA ASN A 29 7.88 11.14 7.22
C ASN A 29 7.80 10.44 8.59
N GLU A 30 8.90 9.84 9.02
CA GLU A 30 8.91 9.09 10.28
C GLU A 30 8.59 9.95 11.50
N ASP A 31 9.06 11.20 11.54
CA ASP A 31 8.79 12.12 12.64
C ASP A 31 7.29 12.43 12.74
N LYS A 32 6.66 12.78 11.61
CA LYS A 32 5.21 12.99 11.54
C LYS A 32 4.45 11.76 12.05
N LEU A 33 4.81 10.56 11.61
CA LEU A 33 4.13 9.33 12.01
C LEU A 33 4.24 9.06 13.52
N ARG A 34 5.39 9.35 14.14
CA ARG A 34 5.57 9.21 15.60
C ARG A 34 4.62 10.10 16.41
N TYR A 35 4.32 11.31 15.94
CA TYR A 35 3.37 12.21 16.62
C TYR A 35 1.93 11.72 16.59
N TYR A 36 1.59 10.82 15.67
CA TYR A 36 0.31 10.12 15.61
C TYR A 36 0.36 8.75 16.29
N GLY A 37 1.41 8.47 17.08
CA GLY A 37 1.60 7.17 17.75
C GLY A 37 1.90 6.02 16.80
N ILE A 38 2.23 6.32 15.54
CA ILE A 38 2.60 5.31 14.53
C ILE A 38 4.11 5.12 14.60
N HIS A 39 4.52 3.99 15.18
CA HIS A 39 5.93 3.67 15.36
C HIS A 39 6.38 2.58 14.39
N PHE A 40 7.55 2.78 13.78
CA PHE A 40 8.26 1.70 13.11
C PHE A 40 8.86 0.78 14.16
N TYR A 41 8.54 -0.51 14.10
CA TYR A 41 9.35 -1.51 14.79
C TYR A 41 10.80 -1.42 14.26
N HIS A 42 11.67 -0.85 15.09
CA HIS A 42 13.10 -0.98 14.97
C HIS A 42 13.52 -2.00 16.02
N ARG A 43 13.89 -3.20 15.54
CA ARG A 43 14.64 -4.22 16.30
C ARG A 43 14.18 -4.37 17.77
N ARG A 44 12.92 -4.73 18.00
CA ARG A 44 12.60 -5.35 19.31
C ARG A 44 13.21 -6.73 19.30
N THR A 45 13.89 -7.09 20.40
CA THR A 45 14.23 -8.48 20.66
C THR A 45 12.95 -9.28 20.54
N LEU A 46 12.97 -10.29 19.65
CA LEU A 46 11.85 -11.19 19.53
C LEU A 46 11.65 -11.86 20.90
N PRO A 47 10.41 -12.06 21.38
CA PRO A 47 10.17 -12.86 22.57
C PRO A 47 10.93 -14.19 22.45
N ALA A 48 11.52 -14.68 23.54
CA ALA A 48 12.45 -15.81 23.50
C ALA A 48 11.86 -17.05 22.78
N SER A 49 10.56 -17.30 22.93
CA SER A 49 9.84 -18.37 22.22
C SER A 49 9.81 -18.18 20.70
N LEU A 50 9.61 -16.95 20.23
CA LEU A 50 9.57 -16.63 18.81
C LEU A 50 10.98 -16.57 18.22
N GLN A 51 11.96 -16.11 18.99
CA GLN A 51 13.37 -16.21 18.61
C GLN A 51 13.79 -17.68 18.46
N ALA A 52 13.47 -18.53 19.44
CA ALA A 52 13.75 -19.97 19.38
C ALA A 52 13.08 -20.65 18.18
N PHE A 53 11.84 -20.29 17.86
CA PHE A 53 11.16 -20.78 16.65
C PHE A 53 11.85 -20.31 15.36
N VAL A 54 12.27 -19.05 15.29
CA VAL A 54 13.05 -18.55 14.14
C VAL A 54 14.39 -19.27 14.02
N ASP A 55 15.08 -19.48 15.14
CA ASP A 55 16.36 -20.18 15.19
C ASP A 55 16.20 -21.66 14.77
N GLU A 56 15.11 -22.31 15.16
CA GLU A 56 14.73 -23.66 14.72
C GLU A 56 14.49 -23.70 13.20
N LEU A 57 13.72 -22.76 12.67
CA LEU A 57 13.48 -22.64 11.22
C LEU A 57 14.79 -22.41 10.44
N GLN A 58 15.70 -21.60 10.98
CA GLN A 58 17.00 -21.32 10.38
C GLN A 58 17.94 -22.52 10.45
N ALA A 59 17.96 -23.24 11.57
CA ALA A 59 18.74 -24.47 11.74
C ALA A 59 18.24 -25.57 10.77
N GLY A 60 16.93 -25.69 10.60
CA GLY A 60 16.31 -26.58 9.60
C GLY A 60 16.64 -26.19 8.16
N ALA A 61 16.74 -24.89 7.85
CA ALA A 61 17.09 -24.40 6.52
C ALA A 61 18.60 -24.54 6.19
N SER A 62 19.47 -24.61 7.20
CA SER A 62 20.93 -24.61 7.05
C SER A 62 21.56 -25.99 6.81
N SER A 63 20.76 -27.05 6.78
CA SER A 63 21.26 -28.44 6.80
C SER A 63 21.63 -29.03 5.43
N SER A 64 21.53 -28.28 4.32
CA SER A 64 22.09 -28.70 3.03
C SER A 64 22.20 -27.52 2.04
N PRO A 65 23.34 -27.33 1.34
CA PRO A 65 23.44 -26.45 0.17
C PRO A 65 22.47 -26.83 -0.96
N ASP A 66 22.00 -28.08 -0.96
CA ASP A 66 20.97 -28.64 -1.84
C ASP A 66 19.58 -28.68 -1.18
N ALA A 67 19.41 -28.11 0.02
CA ALA A 67 18.09 -27.95 0.65
C ALA A 67 17.20 -27.28 -0.39
N VAL A 68 16.23 -28.05 -0.90
CA VAL A 68 15.47 -27.71 -2.09
C VAL A 68 14.69 -26.45 -1.78
N CYS A 69 15.31 -25.30 -2.10
CA CYS A 69 14.67 -24.01 -2.06
C CYS A 69 13.37 -24.18 -2.81
N SER A 70 12.23 -23.95 -2.13
CA SER A 70 10.93 -24.31 -2.67
C SER A 70 10.83 -23.78 -4.10
N PRO A 71 10.18 -24.49 -5.04
CA PRO A 71 10.06 -24.01 -6.41
C PRO A 71 9.57 -22.56 -6.50
N ASN A 72 8.71 -22.15 -5.55
CA ASN A 72 8.25 -20.78 -5.40
C ASN A 72 9.38 -19.82 -4.96
N THR A 73 10.15 -20.17 -3.93
CA THR A 73 11.28 -19.33 -3.48
C THR A 73 12.33 -19.15 -4.58
N ARG A 74 12.65 -20.20 -5.36
CA ARG A 74 13.56 -20.09 -6.52
C ARG A 74 13.01 -19.12 -7.57
N ARG A 75 11.71 -19.23 -7.89
CA ARG A 75 11.02 -18.32 -8.82
C ARG A 75 11.05 -16.88 -8.33
N VAL A 76 10.83 -16.64 -7.03
CA VAL A 76 10.92 -15.31 -6.42
C VAL A 76 12.32 -14.72 -6.65
N VAL A 77 13.38 -15.44 -6.27
CA VAL A 77 14.75 -14.93 -6.39
C VAL A 77 15.12 -14.61 -7.83
N GLN A 78 14.76 -15.50 -8.77
CA GLN A 78 15.02 -15.27 -10.19
C GLN A 78 14.27 -14.05 -10.72
N ARG A 79 12.97 -13.93 -10.41
CA ARG A 79 12.13 -12.81 -10.85
C ARG A 79 12.52 -11.50 -10.19
N GLN A 80 12.97 -11.50 -8.94
CA GLN A 80 13.42 -10.31 -8.22
C GLN A 80 14.59 -9.64 -8.93
N ARG A 81 15.60 -10.40 -9.36
CA ARG A 81 16.77 -9.85 -10.08
C ARG A 81 16.36 -9.15 -11.38
N ARG A 82 15.34 -9.66 -12.06
CA ARG A 82 14.78 -9.04 -13.27
C ARG A 82 13.95 -7.80 -12.91
N ALA A 83 13.07 -7.91 -11.91
CA ALA A 83 12.19 -6.83 -11.45
C ALA A 83 12.97 -5.58 -11.01
N GLN A 84 14.15 -5.74 -10.39
CA GLN A 84 15.01 -4.63 -9.98
C GLN A 84 15.45 -3.70 -11.13
N ARG A 85 15.44 -4.19 -12.38
CA ARG A 85 15.83 -3.43 -13.57
C ARG A 85 14.63 -2.77 -14.28
N LEU A 86 13.42 -3.12 -13.85
CA LEU A 86 12.18 -2.67 -14.46
C LEU A 86 11.63 -1.40 -13.78
N ALA A 87 10.67 -0.75 -14.44
CA ALA A 87 9.88 0.30 -13.78
C ALA A 87 9.04 -0.32 -12.64
N GLU A 88 8.55 0.51 -11.71
CA GLU A 88 7.82 0.06 -10.52
C GLU A 88 6.64 -0.85 -10.88
N GLN A 89 5.77 -0.42 -11.79
CA GLN A 89 4.61 -1.22 -12.22
C GLN A 89 5.01 -2.54 -12.88
N ASP A 90 5.95 -2.52 -13.83
CA ASP A 90 6.44 -3.72 -14.51
C ASP A 90 7.09 -4.73 -13.52
N GLY A 91 7.79 -4.21 -12.51
CA GLY A 91 8.40 -5.01 -11.46
C GLY A 91 7.35 -5.63 -10.54
N ILE A 92 6.30 -4.88 -10.19
CA ILE A 92 5.13 -5.36 -9.45
C ILE A 92 4.47 -6.50 -10.23
N ASP A 93 4.15 -6.28 -11.51
CA ASP A 93 3.45 -7.27 -12.33
C ASP A 93 4.25 -8.56 -12.50
N LEU A 94 5.60 -8.48 -12.51
CA LEU A 94 6.46 -9.66 -12.54
C LEU A 94 6.45 -10.47 -11.22
N LEU A 95 6.34 -9.78 -10.09
CA LEU A 95 6.54 -10.35 -8.75
C LEU A 95 5.26 -10.68 -8.00
N LYS A 96 4.16 -9.95 -8.24
CA LYS A 96 2.93 -10.03 -7.47
C LYS A 96 2.40 -11.46 -7.39
N ASP A 97 2.40 -12.20 -8.50
CA ASP A 97 1.82 -13.55 -8.57
C ASP A 97 2.65 -14.62 -7.84
N VAL A 98 3.89 -14.32 -7.45
CA VAL A 98 4.77 -15.26 -6.72
C VAL A 98 4.95 -14.85 -5.26
N LEU A 99 4.68 -13.59 -4.94
CA LEU A 99 4.84 -13.04 -3.58
C LEU A 99 3.51 -12.86 -2.85
N LEU A 100 2.45 -12.56 -3.57
CA LEU A 100 1.14 -12.28 -3.01
C LEU A 100 0.15 -13.37 -3.42
N PHE A 101 -0.93 -13.49 -2.65
CA PHE A 101 -2.09 -14.23 -3.09
C PHE A 101 -2.62 -13.59 -4.38
N VAL A 102 -2.92 -14.41 -5.37
CA VAL A 102 -3.69 -13.98 -6.53
C VAL A 102 -5.13 -14.40 -6.27
N GLU A 103 -6.09 -13.63 -6.77
CA GLU A 103 -7.48 -14.11 -6.79
C GLU A 103 -7.49 -15.46 -7.53
N ASP A 104 -7.97 -16.49 -6.83
CA ASP A 104 -8.02 -17.86 -7.32
C ASP A 104 -9.48 -18.29 -7.34
N ASP A 105 -9.89 -19.03 -8.36
CA ASP A 105 -11.24 -19.56 -8.50
C ASP A 105 -11.60 -20.50 -7.34
N ASP A 106 -10.57 -21.12 -6.73
CA ASP A 106 -10.70 -21.96 -5.53
C ASP A 106 -10.99 -21.14 -4.25
N LEU A 107 -10.78 -19.82 -4.28
CA LEU A 107 -11.03 -18.89 -3.17
C LEU A 107 -11.91 -17.70 -3.61
N PRO A 108 -13.15 -17.96 -4.08
CA PRO A 108 -13.99 -16.96 -4.76
C PRO A 108 -14.43 -15.80 -3.84
N MET A 109 -14.33 -15.98 -2.53
CA MET A 109 -14.68 -14.99 -1.52
C MET A 109 -13.56 -13.98 -1.24
N LEU A 110 -12.33 -14.26 -1.66
CA LEU A 110 -11.20 -13.35 -1.49
C LEU A 110 -11.12 -12.39 -2.67
N ALA A 111 -10.69 -11.16 -2.38
CA ALA A 111 -10.47 -10.17 -3.42
C ALA A 111 -9.23 -9.34 -3.13
N VAL A 112 -8.57 -8.94 -4.23
CA VAL A 112 -7.39 -8.09 -4.24
C VAL A 112 -7.75 -6.82 -5.00
N LYS A 113 -7.74 -5.68 -4.32
CA LYS A 113 -8.02 -4.38 -4.93
C LYS A 113 -6.77 -3.52 -4.98
N ALA A 114 -6.46 -3.00 -6.16
CA ALA A 114 -5.31 -2.14 -6.37
C ALA A 114 -5.63 -0.67 -6.03
N LYS A 115 -4.67 0.02 -5.40
CA LYS A 115 -4.69 1.49 -5.17
C LYS A 115 -5.97 2.01 -4.50
N GLN A 116 -6.53 1.23 -3.58
CA GLN A 116 -7.75 1.62 -2.88
C GLN A 116 -7.43 2.58 -1.72
N ASN A 117 -8.12 3.73 -1.67
CA ASN A 117 -8.03 4.61 -0.51
C ASN A 117 -8.75 3.97 0.67
N LEU A 118 -8.09 3.93 1.83
CA LEU A 118 -8.73 3.57 3.08
C LEU A 118 -9.40 4.81 3.70
N ASP A 119 -10.47 4.56 4.45
CA ASP A 119 -11.21 5.62 5.13
C ASP A 119 -10.36 6.25 6.24
N LYS A 120 -10.18 7.57 6.14
CA LYS A 120 -9.36 8.38 7.06
C LYS A 120 -9.90 8.40 8.48
N ARG A 121 -11.19 8.09 8.70
CA ARG A 121 -11.79 8.05 10.05
C ARG A 121 -11.13 7.04 10.98
N TYR A 122 -10.42 6.04 10.42
CA TYR A 122 -9.73 5.01 11.19
C TYR A 122 -8.25 5.35 11.44
N LEU A 123 -7.77 6.48 10.93
CA LEU A 123 -6.43 6.98 11.26
C LEU A 123 -6.38 7.31 12.77
N PRO A 124 -5.26 7.04 13.44
CA PRO A 124 -5.11 7.41 14.83
C PRO A 124 -5.20 8.94 14.96
N PRO A 125 -5.81 9.45 16.04
CA PRO A 125 -5.75 10.87 16.34
C PRO A 125 -4.29 11.28 16.65
N PRO A 126 -3.95 12.56 16.47
CA PRO A 126 -2.66 13.07 16.92
C PRO A 126 -2.54 12.92 18.44
N ILE A 127 -1.33 12.65 18.95
CA ILE A 127 -1.08 12.58 20.40
C ILE A 127 -1.33 13.94 21.06
N ASP A 128 -1.01 15.03 20.36
CA ASP A 128 -1.30 16.39 20.79
C ASP A 128 -1.71 17.25 19.58
N LEU A 129 -2.77 18.04 19.75
CA LEU A 129 -3.40 18.87 18.73
C LEU A 129 -2.47 20.00 18.25
N ALA A 130 -1.54 20.46 19.09
CA ALA A 130 -0.55 21.46 18.69
C ALA A 130 0.30 20.98 17.49
N TRP A 131 0.59 19.68 17.42
CA TRP A 131 1.36 19.09 16.32
C TRP A 131 0.62 19.09 14.98
N VAL A 132 -0.72 19.15 14.98
CA VAL A 132 -1.49 19.29 13.73
C VAL A 132 -1.20 20.63 13.07
N ALA A 133 -0.97 21.69 13.86
CA ALA A 133 -0.60 23.00 13.34
C ALA A 133 0.81 23.01 12.73
N GLU A 134 1.73 22.19 13.25
CA GLU A 134 3.13 22.13 12.81
C GLU A 134 3.35 21.16 11.63
N TYR A 135 2.79 19.96 11.69
CA TYR A 135 3.05 18.87 10.74
C TYR A 135 1.86 18.53 9.84
N GLY A 136 0.69 19.12 10.09
CA GLY A 136 -0.54 18.85 9.35
C GLY A 136 -1.15 17.47 9.64
N ALA A 137 -2.32 17.22 9.02
CA ALA A 137 -3.03 15.95 9.09
C ALA A 137 -2.27 14.83 8.37
N LEU A 138 -2.38 13.58 8.84
CA LEU A 138 -1.88 12.40 8.11
C LEU A 138 -2.49 12.30 6.71
N GLU A 139 -1.67 11.85 5.75
CA GLU A 139 -2.14 11.51 4.42
C GLU A 139 -3.09 10.29 4.46
N GLY A 140 -4.03 10.25 3.51
CA GLY A 140 -4.91 9.09 3.36
C GLY A 140 -4.11 7.88 2.86
N PRO A 141 -4.15 6.73 3.54
CA PRO A 141 -3.40 5.56 3.10
C PRO A 141 -4.03 4.97 1.85
N GLN A 142 -3.18 4.72 0.87
CA GLN A 142 -3.52 4.09 -0.40
C GLN A 142 -2.47 3.03 -0.71
N PRO A 143 -2.61 1.82 -0.15
CA PRO A 143 -1.71 0.72 -0.47
C PRO A 143 -1.82 0.35 -1.95
N ASP A 144 -0.72 -0.16 -2.52
CA ASP A 144 -0.72 -0.60 -3.92
C ASP A 144 -1.69 -1.77 -4.13
N HIS A 145 -1.74 -2.70 -3.16
CA HIS A 145 -2.70 -3.79 -3.13
C HIS A 145 -3.32 -3.91 -1.74
N LEU A 146 -4.62 -4.16 -1.69
CA LEU A 146 -5.38 -4.42 -0.48
C LEU A 146 -6.09 -5.76 -0.64
N PHE A 147 -6.02 -6.58 0.40
CA PHE A 147 -6.58 -7.92 0.45
C PHE A 147 -7.70 -7.94 1.48
N GLY A 148 -8.84 -8.50 1.09
CA GLY A 148 -10.00 -8.63 1.94
C GLY A 148 -11.00 -9.61 1.34
N TYR A 149 -12.20 -9.61 1.91
CA TYR A 149 -13.31 -10.38 1.39
C TYR A 149 -14.12 -9.56 0.39
N ARG A 150 -14.60 -10.22 -0.65
CA ARG A 150 -15.45 -9.65 -1.69
C ARG A 150 -16.84 -9.33 -1.13
N HIS A 151 -17.48 -8.30 -1.67
CA HIS A 151 -18.88 -7.99 -1.41
C HIS A 151 -19.78 -8.94 -2.21
N TRP A 152 -20.94 -9.35 -1.69
CA TRP A 152 -21.86 -10.25 -2.41
C TRP A 152 -22.23 -9.72 -3.81
N LYS A 153 -22.50 -8.42 -3.93
CA LYS A 153 -22.77 -7.72 -5.21
C LYS A 153 -21.63 -7.76 -6.23
N ASP A 154 -20.39 -7.91 -5.78
CA ASP A 154 -19.23 -7.94 -6.67
C ASP A 154 -18.84 -9.39 -7.01
N SER A 155 -19.56 -10.38 -6.46
CA SER A 155 -19.31 -11.80 -6.64
C SER A 155 -20.36 -12.41 -7.55
N ASP A 156 -19.92 -12.92 -8.70
CA ASP A 156 -20.74 -13.82 -9.53
C ASP A 156 -20.86 -15.22 -8.91
N SER A 157 -20.05 -15.51 -7.88
CA SER A 157 -20.11 -16.77 -7.14
C SER A 157 -21.14 -16.70 -6.02
N PRO A 158 -21.95 -17.76 -5.81
CA PRO A 158 -22.87 -17.85 -4.67
C PRO A 158 -22.12 -17.98 -3.34
N THR A 159 -20.82 -18.27 -3.37
CA THR A 159 -19.98 -18.45 -2.18
C THR A 159 -19.43 -17.11 -1.71
N THR A 160 -19.95 -16.62 -0.60
CA THR A 160 -19.52 -15.38 0.06
C THR A 160 -18.98 -15.70 1.46
N ALA A 161 -18.08 -14.86 1.96
CA ALA A 161 -17.50 -15.04 3.30
C ALA A 161 -18.48 -14.70 4.43
N PHE A 162 -19.53 -13.93 4.13
CA PHE A 162 -20.48 -13.41 5.08
C PHE A 162 -21.90 -13.61 4.56
N SER A 163 -22.85 -13.83 5.48
CA SER A 163 -24.27 -13.75 5.12
C SER A 163 -24.64 -12.32 4.73
N VAL A 164 -25.70 -12.17 3.94
CA VAL A 164 -26.24 -10.85 3.53
C VAL A 164 -26.48 -9.93 4.74
N GLN A 165 -27.00 -10.47 5.85
CA GLN A 165 -27.24 -9.71 7.08
C GLN A 165 -25.92 -9.23 7.72
N GLN A 166 -24.90 -10.08 7.75
CA GLN A 166 -23.58 -9.69 8.24
C GLN A 166 -22.97 -8.61 7.35
N GLU A 167 -23.06 -8.73 6.02
CA GLU A 167 -22.55 -7.72 5.09
C GLU A 167 -23.19 -6.34 5.32
N TYR A 168 -24.51 -6.27 5.54
CA TYR A 168 -25.17 -5.00 5.92
C TYR A 168 -24.58 -4.36 7.18
N GLY A 169 -24.28 -5.17 8.20
CA GLY A 169 -23.57 -4.70 9.39
C GLY A 169 -22.17 -4.16 9.08
N LEU A 170 -21.45 -4.82 8.18
CA LEU A 170 -20.09 -4.46 7.80
C LEU A 170 -19.97 -3.20 6.94
N LEU A 171 -21.02 -2.87 6.16
CA LEU A 171 -21.06 -1.64 5.35
C LEU A 171 -20.93 -0.38 6.20
N SER A 172 -21.59 -0.34 7.37
CA SER A 172 -21.53 0.81 8.30
C SER A 172 -20.12 1.09 8.84
N ARG A 173 -19.26 0.07 8.82
CA ARG A 173 -17.88 0.09 9.32
C ARG A 173 -16.89 -0.14 8.20
N ALA A 174 -17.25 0.01 6.92
CA ALA A 174 -16.33 -0.27 5.82
C ALA A 174 -15.05 0.57 5.93
N VAL A 175 -13.90 -0.09 5.90
CA VAL A 175 -12.57 0.55 5.91
C VAL A 175 -12.13 0.88 4.48
N ALA A 176 -12.58 0.07 3.53
CA ALA A 176 -12.33 0.21 2.11
C ALA A 176 -13.66 0.00 1.39
N PRO A 177 -14.07 0.88 0.45
CA PRO A 177 -15.38 0.78 -0.20
C PRO A 177 -15.70 -0.52 -0.95
N ALA A 178 -14.66 -1.27 -1.34
CA ALA A 178 -14.75 -2.40 -2.27
C ALA A 178 -14.30 -3.73 -1.65
N LEU A 179 -14.04 -3.74 -0.34
CA LEU A 179 -13.61 -4.94 0.39
C LEU A 179 -14.24 -4.95 1.79
N HIS A 180 -14.77 -6.11 2.17
CA HIS A 180 -15.08 -6.41 3.57
C HIS A 180 -13.84 -6.88 4.30
N PHE A 181 -13.65 -6.40 5.53
CA PHE A 181 -12.52 -6.76 6.40
C PHE A 181 -11.18 -6.89 5.64
N PRO A 182 -10.63 -5.77 5.15
CA PRO A 182 -9.27 -5.82 4.66
C PRO A 182 -8.35 -6.33 5.77
N PHE A 183 -7.52 -7.33 5.48
CA PHE A 183 -6.66 -7.99 6.47
C PHE A 183 -5.18 -7.94 6.10
N MET A 184 -4.84 -7.63 4.86
CA MET A 184 -3.46 -7.47 4.41
C MET A 184 -3.37 -6.34 3.38
N SER A 185 -2.27 -5.60 3.40
CA SER A 185 -1.94 -4.60 2.38
C SER A 185 -0.50 -4.79 1.91
N ALA A 186 -0.25 -4.55 0.62
CA ALA A 186 1.09 -4.56 0.05
C ALA A 186 1.44 -3.17 -0.50
N GLN A 187 2.67 -2.75 -0.24
CA GLN A 187 3.28 -1.55 -0.80
C GLN A 187 4.60 -1.93 -1.45
N TRP A 188 4.79 -1.47 -2.67
CA TRP A 188 5.96 -1.69 -3.49
C TRP A 188 6.73 -0.39 -3.68
N LYS A 189 8.05 -0.49 -3.87
CA LYS A 189 8.92 0.61 -4.30
C LYS A 189 10.01 0.06 -5.20
N SER A 190 10.45 0.87 -6.18
CA SER A 190 11.49 0.47 -7.12
C SER A 190 12.79 1.26 -6.96
N PRO A 191 13.95 0.59 -6.90
CA PRO A 191 15.26 1.25 -6.87
C PRO A 191 15.52 2.17 -8.07
N LYS A 192 14.86 1.91 -9.21
CA LYS A 192 15.08 2.62 -10.49
C LYS A 192 14.83 4.12 -10.41
N ASN A 193 13.99 4.57 -9.47
CA ASN A 193 13.70 5.98 -9.23
C ASN A 193 14.38 6.52 -7.96
N ASN A 194 15.53 5.96 -7.57
CA ASN A 194 16.21 6.22 -6.28
C ASN A 194 15.32 5.99 -5.06
N GLN A 195 14.27 5.16 -5.20
CA GLN A 195 13.42 4.81 -4.08
C GLN A 195 13.99 3.60 -3.36
N THR A 196 14.13 3.71 -2.06
CA THR A 196 14.69 2.65 -1.22
C THR A 196 13.59 1.95 -0.43
N HIS A 197 13.92 0.77 0.10
CA HIS A 197 13.04 0.07 1.05
C HIS A 197 12.68 0.98 2.24
N PHE A 198 13.59 1.87 2.67
CA PHE A 198 13.31 2.85 3.73
C PHE A 198 12.15 3.79 3.40
N GLN A 199 11.95 4.14 2.14
CA GLN A 199 10.80 4.95 1.71
C GLN A 199 9.50 4.14 1.61
N ALA A 200 9.58 2.82 1.41
CA ALA A 200 8.41 1.94 1.40
C ALA A 200 7.81 1.74 2.80
N ARG A 201 8.67 1.68 3.83
CA ARG A 201 8.28 1.47 5.23
C ARG A 201 7.18 2.40 5.74
N PRO A 202 7.29 3.74 5.65
CA PRO A 202 6.25 4.66 6.10
C PRO A 202 4.91 4.42 5.39
N GLN A 203 4.93 4.09 4.10
CA GLN A 203 3.69 3.86 3.35
C GLN A 203 3.03 2.52 3.69
N GLY A 204 3.83 1.49 3.97
CA GLY A 204 3.32 0.18 4.35
C GLY A 204 2.74 0.13 5.77
N ILE A 205 3.16 1.03 6.66
CA ILE A 205 2.73 1.02 8.07
C ILE A 205 1.45 1.82 8.33
N ILE A 206 1.16 2.87 7.56
CA ILE A 206 -0.05 3.70 7.77
C ILE A 206 -1.36 2.88 7.64
N PRO A 207 -1.49 1.90 6.73
CA PRO A 207 -2.62 1.00 6.72
C PRO A 207 -2.76 0.18 8.02
N TYR A 208 -1.66 -0.18 8.68
CA TYR A 208 -1.67 -1.14 9.79
C TYR A 208 -2.54 -0.72 10.98
N PRO A 209 -2.44 0.51 11.54
CA PRO A 209 -3.36 1.00 12.56
C PRO A 209 -4.83 0.93 12.14
N ILE A 210 -5.13 1.22 10.88
CA ILE A 210 -6.51 1.18 10.36
C ILE A 210 -7.04 -0.26 10.32
N LEU A 211 -6.21 -1.22 9.88
CA LEU A 211 -6.58 -2.62 9.86
C LEU A 211 -6.73 -3.19 11.28
N CYS A 212 -5.84 -2.82 12.21
CA CYS A 212 -5.85 -3.30 13.60
C CYS A 212 -6.95 -2.66 14.46
N ASN A 213 -7.21 -1.36 14.32
CA ASN A 213 -8.26 -0.67 15.08
C ASN A 213 -9.66 -1.20 14.74
N ARG A 214 -9.85 -1.77 13.55
CA ARG A 214 -11.10 -2.47 13.19
C ARG A 214 -11.22 -3.85 13.86
N MET A 215 -10.10 -4.50 14.17
CA MET A 215 -10.07 -5.85 14.74
C MET A 215 -10.26 -5.87 16.27
N SER A 216 -10.23 -4.71 16.94
CA SER A 216 -10.59 -4.62 18.36
C SER A 216 -12.12 -4.48 18.53
N PRO A 217 -12.74 -5.29 19.40
CA PRO A 217 -14.20 -5.31 19.61
C PRO A 217 -14.76 -4.01 20.18
#